data_AF-A0A812K7Z2-F1
#
_entry.id   AF-A0A812K7Z2-F1
#
_cell.length_a   1.000
_cell.length_b   1.000
_cell.length_c   1.000
_cell.angle_alpha   90.00
_cell.angle_beta   90.00
_cell.angle_gamma   90.00
#
_symmetry.space_group_name_H-M   'P 1'
#
loop_
_entity.id
_entity.type
_entity.pdbx_description
1 polymer ?
#
loop_
_entity_poly.entity_id
_entity_poly.type
_entity_poly.pdbx_seq_one_letter_code
_entity_poly.pdbx_strand_id
1 'polypeptide(L)'
;MPGKKSLKREEAPDRANVFGTEMKNKGSRKEAQVLKPSENAYKVKDKANDRMEELERHARVWCMLDHTYHASYALCTARSLLNKICPDNLAKIVDQLANITLHNAEELKHVIQIIFKKALAEPHYCDWAKLDCATYADMVYALKARYPEFPPESEGEKPATFTRVLLNNCQNEFENMPSTFEATDEERIKFPNVEDLQLELKRKKDMMLANMKFIGHLFLRQLLAVKVIGQVVHDLIGIKDGNSVPEEHMIECVCQLLEAIGHTLDENTHGENLMNSFQALQSQCLSAFSKRIRFAIEDLLDLRKNKWQKMLACTSRRILVAK
;
A
#
# COMPACT_ATOMS: atom_id res chain seq x y z
N MET A 1 -44.65 -70.99 -8.17
CA MET A 1 -43.28 -70.57 -8.52
C MET A 1 -43.21 -70.40 -10.03
N PRO A 2 -42.42 -69.47 -10.64
CA PRO A 2 -41.58 -68.37 -10.08
C PRO A 2 -42.45 -67.16 -9.62
N GLY A 3 -42.02 -65.89 -9.53
CA GLY A 3 -40.66 -65.28 -9.50
C GLY A 3 -40.39 -64.10 -10.47
N LYS A 4 -39.71 -63.03 -9.99
CA LYS A 4 -39.48 -61.68 -10.63
C LYS A 4 -40.77 -60.81 -10.69
N LYS A 5 -40.76 -59.46 -10.54
CA LYS A 5 -39.72 -58.42 -10.27
C LYS A 5 -40.39 -57.10 -9.80
N SER A 6 -39.64 -56.20 -9.14
CA SER A 6 -39.88 -54.74 -8.99
C SER A 6 -41.06 -54.27 -8.10
N LEU A 7 -41.05 -53.12 -7.39
CA LEU A 7 -40.01 -52.11 -7.09
C LEU A 7 -39.95 -51.86 -5.56
N LYS A 8 -38.79 -51.44 -5.03
CA LYS A 8 -38.70 -50.78 -3.71
C LYS A 8 -38.42 -49.28 -3.89
N ARG A 9 -39.24 -48.43 -3.28
CA ARG A 9 -38.91 -47.08 -2.81
C ARG A 9 -39.16 -47.10 -1.30
N GLU A 10 -38.11 -46.94 -0.50
CA GLU A 10 -38.22 -46.59 0.91
C GLU A 10 -37.32 -45.39 1.12
N GLU A 11 -37.90 -44.31 1.64
CA GLU A 11 -37.24 -43.01 1.81
C GLU A 11 -36.30 -43.01 3.02
N ALA A 12 -35.28 -42.16 2.99
CA ALA A 12 -34.27 -42.12 4.04
C ALA A 12 -34.83 -41.51 5.33
N PRO A 13 -34.70 -42.15 6.51
CA PRO A 13 -35.06 -41.54 7.78
C PRO A 13 -34.06 -40.45 8.18
N ASP A 14 -34.61 -39.40 8.80
CA ASP A 14 -33.97 -38.12 9.10
C ASP A 14 -32.83 -38.23 10.14
N ARG A 15 -31.78 -37.42 9.99
CA ARG A 15 -30.60 -37.38 10.87
C ARG A 15 -30.83 -36.47 12.08
N ALA A 16 -31.74 -36.86 12.96
CA ALA A 16 -32.03 -36.16 14.21
C ALA A 16 -31.85 -37.08 15.44
N ASN A 17 -30.60 -37.39 15.80
CA ASN A 17 -30.11 -37.60 17.18
C ASN A 17 -28.72 -38.25 17.19
N VAL A 18 -27.66 -37.43 17.22
CA VAL A 18 -26.32 -37.84 17.65
C VAL A 18 -25.82 -36.76 18.62
N PHE A 19 -25.63 -37.14 19.87
CA PHE A 19 -25.43 -36.28 21.05
C PHE A 19 -26.65 -35.48 21.51
N GLY A 20 -27.26 -35.94 22.60
CA GLY A 20 -28.26 -35.18 23.34
C GLY A 20 -27.63 -34.34 24.45
N THR A 21 -28.39 -33.37 24.95
CA THR A 21 -28.37 -33.00 26.38
C THR A 21 -29.68 -32.29 26.70
N GLU A 22 -30.41 -32.79 27.68
CA GLU A 22 -31.66 -32.17 28.13
C GLU A 22 -31.36 -30.82 28.80
N MET A 23 -31.68 -29.71 28.15
CA MET A 23 -31.75 -28.42 28.85
C MET A 23 -33.14 -28.25 29.47
N LYS A 24 -33.21 -28.41 30.79
CA LYS A 24 -34.41 -28.14 31.60
C LYS A 24 -34.88 -26.70 31.38
N ASN A 25 -36.09 -26.55 30.86
CA ASN A 25 -36.73 -25.25 30.62
C ASN A 25 -37.09 -24.57 31.96
N LYS A 26 -36.17 -23.75 32.50
CA LYS A 26 -36.40 -22.80 33.60
C LYS A 26 -35.54 -21.55 33.40
N GLY A 27 -36.15 -20.43 33.04
CA GLY A 27 -35.45 -19.15 32.99
C GLY A 27 -36.13 -18.14 32.07
N SER A 28 -36.88 -17.22 32.67
CA SER A 28 -37.58 -16.11 32.02
C SER A 28 -36.78 -15.45 30.89
N ARG A 29 -37.43 -15.24 29.74
CA ARG A 29 -36.93 -14.46 28.60
C ARG A 29 -36.59 -13.03 29.06
N LYS A 30 -35.34 -12.78 29.45
CA LYS A 30 -34.82 -11.42 29.62
C LYS A 30 -34.68 -10.81 28.23
N GLU A 31 -35.42 -9.75 27.98
CA GLU A 31 -35.21 -8.91 26.80
C GLU A 31 -33.76 -8.41 26.81
N ALA A 32 -33.10 -8.48 25.65
CA ALA A 32 -31.75 -7.94 25.51
C ALA A 32 -31.82 -6.43 25.77
N GLN A 33 -31.14 -5.96 26.81
CA GLN A 33 -31.08 -4.53 27.09
C GLN A 33 -30.42 -3.82 25.92
N VAL A 34 -31.20 -3.03 25.18
CA VAL A 34 -30.67 -2.07 24.22
C VAL A 34 -29.83 -1.07 25.02
N LEU A 35 -28.50 -1.19 24.90
CA LEU A 35 -27.56 -0.27 25.51
C LEU A 35 -27.81 1.14 24.94
N LYS A 36 -28.49 1.97 25.71
CA LYS A 36 -28.59 3.41 25.41
C LYS A 36 -27.18 3.99 25.45
N PRO A 37 -26.76 4.78 24.45
CA PRO A 37 -25.51 5.54 24.53
C PRO A 37 -25.48 6.35 25.83
N SER A 38 -24.35 6.38 26.52
CA SER A 38 -24.24 7.19 27.75
C SER A 38 -24.46 8.67 27.41
N GLU A 39 -24.92 9.46 28.38
CA GLU A 39 -25.22 10.89 28.18
C GLU A 39 -24.00 11.74 27.75
N ASN A 40 -22.80 11.16 27.85
CA ASN A 40 -21.53 11.75 27.42
C ASN A 40 -21.08 11.32 26.01
N ALA A 41 -21.72 10.31 25.39
CA ALA A 41 -21.28 9.71 24.12
C ALA A 41 -21.28 10.68 22.92
N TYR A 42 -22.03 11.79 22.99
CA TYR A 42 -22.16 12.74 21.88
C TYR A 42 -21.93 14.22 22.24
N LYS A 43 -21.61 14.57 23.49
CA LYS A 43 -21.36 15.97 23.92
C LYS A 43 -19.94 16.49 23.62
N VAL A 44 -19.09 15.67 22.98
CA VAL A 44 -17.68 16.00 22.73
C VAL A 44 -17.47 16.78 21.42
N LYS A 45 -18.39 16.69 20.44
CA LYS A 45 -18.16 17.21 19.08
C LYS A 45 -17.87 18.71 19.05
N ASP A 46 -18.73 19.53 19.64
CA ASP A 46 -18.59 20.99 19.54
C ASP A 46 -17.37 21.49 20.34
N LYS A 47 -17.25 21.13 21.62
CA LYS A 47 -16.11 21.51 22.48
C LYS A 47 -14.75 20.93 22.08
N ALA A 48 -14.71 19.94 21.17
CA ALA A 48 -13.47 19.45 20.58
C ALA A 48 -13.14 20.20 19.29
N ASN A 49 -14.15 20.57 18.49
CA ASN A 49 -13.97 21.43 17.33
C ASN A 49 -13.51 22.84 17.75
N ASP A 50 -14.17 23.46 18.73
CA ASP A 50 -13.82 24.78 19.25
C ASP A 50 -12.39 24.80 19.80
N ARG A 51 -12.00 23.77 20.56
CA ARG A 51 -10.62 23.62 21.06
C ARG A 51 -9.61 23.30 19.97
N MET A 52 -9.99 22.59 18.92
CA MET A 52 -9.12 22.37 17.76
C MET A 52 -8.91 23.69 17.02
N GLU A 53 -9.95 24.49 16.82
CA GLU A 53 -9.89 25.80 16.17
C GLU A 53 -9.12 26.84 17.03
N GLU A 54 -9.25 26.79 18.35
CA GLU A 54 -8.47 27.58 19.31
C GLU A 54 -7.00 27.15 19.34
N LEU A 55 -6.70 25.85 19.34
CA LEU A 55 -5.33 25.33 19.20
C LEU A 55 -4.74 25.67 17.85
N GLU A 56 -5.50 25.64 16.75
CA GLU A 56 -5.03 26.11 15.45
C GLU A 56 -4.81 27.63 15.43
N ARG A 57 -5.66 28.43 16.10
CA ARG A 57 -5.43 29.89 16.26
C ARG A 57 -4.14 30.16 17.03
N HIS A 58 -3.95 29.50 18.18
CA HIS A 58 -2.72 29.61 18.96
C HIS A 58 -1.52 29.15 18.14
N ALA A 59 -1.61 27.98 17.48
CA ALA A 59 -0.53 27.46 16.66
C ALA A 59 -0.19 28.42 15.52
N ARG A 60 -1.18 28.98 14.80
CA ARG A 60 -0.96 30.03 13.78
C ARG A 60 -0.18 31.23 14.33
N VAL A 61 -0.45 31.68 15.56
CA VAL A 61 0.30 32.78 16.21
C VAL A 61 1.73 32.36 16.57
N TRP A 62 1.91 31.18 17.19
CA TRP A 62 3.26 30.69 17.55
C TRP A 62 4.11 30.32 16.32
N CYS A 63 3.50 29.86 15.23
CA CYS A 63 4.15 29.62 13.94
C CYS A 63 4.69 30.91 13.29
N MET A 64 4.10 32.07 13.56
CA MET A 64 4.61 33.37 13.10
C MET A 64 5.79 33.88 13.92
N LEU A 65 6.06 33.27 15.08
CA LEU A 65 7.07 33.72 16.05
C LEU A 65 8.27 32.76 16.17
N ASP A 66 8.11 31.49 15.79
CA ASP A 66 9.16 30.47 15.87
C ASP A 66 9.09 29.50 14.68
N HIS A 67 10.16 29.45 13.87
CA HIS A 67 10.31 28.54 12.74
C HIS A 67 10.25 27.06 13.13
N THR A 68 10.73 26.68 14.32
CA THR A 68 10.67 25.30 14.80
C THR A 68 9.24 24.88 15.12
N TYR A 69 8.43 25.83 15.63
CA TYR A 69 7.01 25.62 15.90
C TYR A 69 6.20 25.51 14.61
N HIS A 70 6.52 26.33 13.58
CA HIS A 70 5.90 26.20 12.24
C HIS A 70 6.08 24.79 11.66
N ALA A 71 7.32 24.32 11.56
CA ALA A 71 7.62 23.00 11.00
C ALA A 71 6.87 21.89 11.76
N SER A 72 6.86 21.95 13.10
CA SER A 72 6.12 21.01 13.94
C SER A 72 4.62 21.02 13.64
N TYR A 73 4.01 22.21 13.55
CA TYR A 73 2.57 22.35 13.26
C TYR A 73 2.19 21.87 11.86
N ALA A 74 2.97 22.21 10.83
CA ALA A 74 2.74 21.75 9.45
C ALA A 74 2.73 20.21 9.37
N LEU A 75 3.71 19.55 10.00
CA LEU A 75 3.82 18.09 10.01
C LEU A 75 2.76 17.41 10.87
N CYS A 76 2.36 18.00 12.00
CA CYS A 76 1.25 17.51 12.80
C CYS A 76 -0.09 17.63 12.03
N THR A 77 -0.27 18.71 11.27
CA THR A 77 -1.44 18.95 10.44
C THR A 77 -1.53 17.93 9.30
N ALA A 78 -0.44 17.74 8.54
CA ALA A 78 -0.36 16.73 7.49
C ALA A 78 -0.67 15.32 8.02
N ARG A 79 -0.11 14.94 9.18
CA ARG A 79 -0.39 13.65 9.84
C ARG A 79 -1.85 13.52 10.30
N SER A 80 -2.45 14.58 10.84
CA SER A 80 -3.86 14.62 11.25
C SER A 80 -4.81 14.46 10.07
N LEU A 81 -4.50 15.09 8.93
CA LEU A 81 -5.25 14.97 7.68
C LEU A 81 -5.14 13.56 7.09
N LEU A 82 -3.93 13.03 6.97
CA LEU A 82 -3.69 11.69 6.43
C LEU A 82 -4.27 10.59 7.33
N ASN A 83 -4.41 10.80 8.64
CA ASN A 83 -5.12 9.85 9.51
C ASN A 83 -6.65 9.86 9.33
N LYS A 84 -7.22 10.83 8.61
CA LYS A 84 -8.67 10.97 8.37
C LYS A 84 -9.06 10.67 6.92
N ILE A 85 -8.11 10.27 6.08
CA ILE A 85 -8.31 10.05 4.64
C ILE A 85 -9.27 8.90 4.36
N CYS A 86 -10.19 9.11 3.42
CA CYS A 86 -10.96 8.07 2.74
C CYS A 86 -11.27 8.56 1.31
N PRO A 87 -11.71 7.69 0.36
CA PRO A 87 -11.96 8.14 -1.01
C PRO A 87 -13.04 9.21 -1.10
N ASP A 88 -14.04 9.12 -0.22
CA ASP A 88 -15.19 10.05 -0.18
C ASP A 88 -14.78 11.46 0.30
N ASN A 89 -13.59 11.62 0.93
CA ASN A 89 -13.05 12.91 1.37
C ASN A 89 -11.71 13.30 0.74
N LEU A 90 -11.17 12.48 -0.19
CA LEU A 90 -9.85 12.63 -0.79
C LEU A 90 -9.57 14.04 -1.30
N ALA A 91 -10.44 14.58 -2.15
CA ALA A 91 -10.29 15.92 -2.72
C ALA A 91 -10.16 17.00 -1.63
N LYS A 92 -10.98 16.92 -0.58
CA LYS A 92 -10.92 17.85 0.57
C LYS A 92 -9.61 17.71 1.35
N ILE A 93 -9.11 16.49 1.55
CA ILE A 93 -7.82 16.25 2.21
C ILE A 93 -6.66 16.78 1.35
N VAL A 94 -6.70 16.60 0.03
CA VAL A 94 -5.73 17.18 -0.92
C VAL A 94 -5.75 18.71 -0.87
N ASP A 95 -6.93 19.33 -0.88
CA ASP A 95 -7.08 20.78 -0.74
C ASP A 95 -6.49 21.30 0.58
N GLN A 96 -6.76 20.60 1.68
CA GLN A 96 -6.24 20.97 3.00
C GLN A 96 -4.72 20.79 3.10
N LEU A 97 -4.15 19.71 2.54
CA LEU A 97 -2.69 19.49 2.48
C LEU A 97 -1.99 20.56 1.65
N ALA A 98 -2.52 20.88 0.46
CA ALA A 98 -1.96 21.88 -0.43
C ALA A 98 -2.02 23.32 0.10
N ASN A 99 -2.91 23.58 1.06
CA ASN A 99 -3.01 24.87 1.74
C ASN A 99 -2.12 24.95 3.01
N ILE A 100 -1.34 23.91 3.31
CA ILE A 100 -0.28 23.99 4.33
C ILE A 100 0.87 24.82 3.76
N THR A 101 1.11 26.00 4.34
CA THR A 101 2.32 26.79 4.09
C THR A 101 3.54 25.94 4.41
N LEU A 102 4.51 25.88 3.50
CA LEU A 102 5.82 25.27 3.71
C LEU A 102 6.91 26.33 3.47
N HIS A 103 7.94 26.34 4.31
CA HIS A 103 9.01 27.34 4.29
C HIS A 103 10.33 26.85 3.70
N ASN A 104 10.56 25.54 3.63
CA ASN A 104 11.81 24.97 3.13
C ASN A 104 11.63 23.56 2.52
N ALA A 105 12.67 23.07 1.84
CA ALA A 105 12.70 21.76 1.19
C ALA A 105 12.54 20.60 2.19
N GLU A 106 13.08 20.70 3.40
CA GLU A 106 12.96 19.68 4.43
C GLU A 106 11.50 19.52 4.91
N GLU A 107 10.74 20.60 5.12
CA GLU A 107 9.31 20.51 5.45
C GLU A 107 8.53 19.75 4.36
N LEU A 108 8.80 20.05 3.07
CA LEU A 108 8.19 19.34 1.93
C LEU A 108 8.55 17.85 1.90
N LYS A 109 9.83 17.52 2.10
CA LYS A 109 10.34 16.14 2.22
C LYS A 109 9.64 15.39 3.35
N HIS A 110 9.48 16.01 4.52
CA HIS A 110 8.77 15.40 5.64
C HIS A 110 7.27 15.19 5.35
N VAL A 111 6.59 16.11 4.67
CA VAL A 111 5.19 15.90 4.22
C VAL A 111 5.09 14.71 3.26
N ILE A 112 5.97 14.62 2.26
CA ILE A 112 6.03 13.49 1.32
C ILE A 112 6.31 12.17 2.07
N GLN A 113 7.24 12.16 3.03
CA GLN A 113 7.50 10.98 3.87
C GLN A 113 6.29 10.54 4.71
N ILE A 114 5.44 11.45 5.20
CA ILE A 114 4.21 11.07 5.91
C ILE A 114 3.22 10.41 4.92
N ILE A 115 3.10 10.91 3.69
CA ILE A 115 2.28 10.28 2.64
C ILE A 115 2.79 8.88 2.32
N PHE A 116 4.10 8.70 2.11
CA PHE A 116 4.72 7.40 1.86
C PHE A 116 4.47 6.44 3.02
N LYS A 117 4.85 6.80 4.25
CA LYS A 117 4.65 5.96 5.43
C LYS A 117 3.20 5.53 5.61
N LYS A 118 2.24 6.40 5.26
CA LYS A 118 0.81 6.08 5.30
C LYS A 118 0.39 5.11 4.19
N ALA A 119 0.85 5.32 2.95
CA ALA A 119 0.61 4.41 1.82
C ALA A 119 1.23 3.01 2.03
N LEU A 120 2.40 2.92 2.67
CA LEU A 120 3.10 1.66 2.94
C LEU A 120 2.56 0.92 4.18
N ALA A 121 2.04 1.64 5.18
CA ALA A 121 1.54 1.04 6.42
C ALA A 121 0.14 0.41 6.31
N GLU A 122 -0.55 0.59 5.19
CA GLU A 122 -1.91 0.09 4.94
C GLU A 122 -1.97 -0.96 3.81
N PRO A 123 -1.14 -2.03 3.82
CA PRO A 123 -1.10 -3.02 2.74
C PRO A 123 -2.33 -3.94 2.70
N HIS A 124 -3.06 -4.07 3.82
CA HIS A 124 -4.15 -5.03 4.00
C HIS A 124 -5.47 -4.33 4.35
N TYR A 125 -6.10 -3.76 3.33
CA TYR A 125 -7.54 -3.51 3.32
C TYR A 125 -8.12 -4.10 2.03
N CYS A 126 -8.67 -5.32 2.16
CA CYS A 126 -9.10 -6.19 1.06
C CYS A 126 -10.06 -5.49 0.08
N ASP A 127 -10.04 -5.93 -1.19
CA ASP A 127 -10.85 -5.61 -2.41
C ASP A 127 -12.07 -4.67 -2.37
N TRP A 128 -12.77 -4.53 -1.24
CA TRP A 128 -13.91 -3.64 -1.02
C TRP A 128 -13.52 -2.32 -0.33
N ALA A 129 -12.42 -2.29 0.41
CA ALA A 129 -12.03 -1.21 1.31
C ALA A 129 -11.28 -0.06 0.62
N LYS A 130 -11.77 0.32 -0.57
CA LYS A 130 -11.91 1.69 -1.11
C LYS A 130 -10.66 2.59 -1.27
N LEU A 131 -9.73 2.65 -0.31
CA LEU A 131 -8.50 3.44 -0.35
C LEU A 131 -7.31 2.51 -0.61
N ASP A 132 -6.53 2.82 -1.63
CA ASP A 132 -5.40 2.00 -2.08
C ASP A 132 -4.15 2.85 -2.40
N CYS A 133 -3.04 2.16 -2.72
CA CYS A 133 -1.82 2.81 -3.22
C CYS A 133 -2.08 3.71 -4.44
N ALA A 134 -3.09 3.40 -5.27
CA ALA A 134 -3.52 4.25 -6.37
C ALA A 134 -4.05 5.60 -5.86
N THR A 135 -4.89 5.58 -4.83
CA THR A 135 -5.47 6.79 -4.21
C THR A 135 -4.41 7.71 -3.60
N TYR A 136 -3.41 7.14 -2.91
CA TYR A 136 -2.26 7.93 -2.43
C TYR A 136 -1.44 8.51 -3.59
N ALA A 137 -1.33 7.81 -4.71
CA ALA A 137 -0.63 8.31 -5.89
C ALA A 137 -1.43 9.41 -6.63
N ASP A 138 -2.77 9.36 -6.63
CA ASP A 138 -3.65 10.45 -7.10
C ASP A 138 -3.46 11.72 -6.26
N MET A 139 -3.34 11.58 -4.95
CA MET A 139 -2.98 12.68 -4.05
C MET A 139 -1.61 13.27 -4.41
N VAL A 140 -0.56 12.45 -4.53
CA VAL A 140 0.79 12.93 -4.91
C VAL A 140 0.76 13.64 -6.27
N TYR A 141 -0.03 13.15 -7.23
CA TYR A 141 -0.22 13.79 -8.53
C TYR A 141 -0.88 15.17 -8.43
N ALA A 142 -1.97 15.29 -7.65
CA ALA A 142 -2.65 16.57 -7.45
C ALA A 142 -1.81 17.60 -6.66
N LEU A 143 -0.99 17.12 -5.71
CA LEU A 143 -0.13 17.97 -4.89
C LEU A 143 1.10 18.51 -5.66
N LYS A 144 1.59 17.78 -6.69
CA LYS A 144 2.74 18.17 -7.52
C LYS A 144 2.64 19.58 -8.12
N ALA A 145 1.43 20.01 -8.49
CA ALA A 145 1.19 21.31 -9.11
C ALA A 145 0.86 22.43 -8.11
N ARG A 146 0.80 22.13 -6.80
CA ARG A 146 0.32 23.06 -5.76
C ARG A 146 1.37 23.42 -4.70
N TYR A 147 2.37 22.57 -4.47
CA TYR A 147 3.49 22.92 -3.60
C TYR A 147 4.52 23.82 -4.30
N PRO A 148 5.17 24.74 -3.56
CA PRO A 148 6.20 25.61 -4.11
C PRO A 148 7.49 24.85 -4.43
N GLU A 149 8.35 25.48 -5.23
CA GLU A 149 9.74 25.08 -5.39
C GLU A 149 10.62 25.86 -4.41
N PHE A 150 11.63 25.21 -3.83
CA PHE A 150 12.56 25.83 -2.90
C PHE A 150 13.94 26.03 -3.53
N PRO A 151 14.68 27.09 -3.13
CA PRO A 151 16.06 27.28 -3.59
C PRO A 151 16.95 26.09 -3.18
N PRO A 152 18.05 25.84 -3.91
CA PRO A 152 19.01 24.80 -3.53
C PRO A 152 19.68 25.11 -2.17
N GLU A 153 19.99 24.06 -1.41
CA GLU A 153 20.67 24.17 -0.11
C GLU A 153 22.18 24.47 -0.24
N SER A 154 22.78 24.08 -1.38
CA SER A 154 24.20 24.30 -1.69
C SER A 154 24.40 25.01 -3.03
N GLU A 155 25.45 25.81 -3.12
CA GLU A 155 25.79 26.55 -4.34
C GLU A 155 26.13 25.59 -5.50
N GLY A 156 25.47 25.77 -6.65
CA GLY A 156 25.59 24.88 -7.81
C GLY A 156 24.57 23.74 -7.88
N GLU A 157 23.74 23.53 -6.85
CA GLU A 157 22.65 22.55 -6.90
C GLU A 157 21.40 23.06 -7.64
N LYS A 158 20.51 22.12 -8.02
CA LYS A 158 19.21 22.41 -8.61
C LYS A 158 18.16 22.69 -7.53
N PRO A 159 17.19 23.60 -7.78
CA PRO A 159 16.06 23.84 -6.88
C PRO A 159 15.36 22.55 -6.44
N ALA A 160 14.92 22.54 -5.18
CA ALA A 160 14.15 21.45 -4.60
C ALA A 160 12.69 21.57 -5.04
N THR A 161 12.39 20.99 -6.20
CA THR A 161 11.02 20.85 -6.73
C THR A 161 10.32 19.64 -6.12
N PHE A 162 8.98 19.65 -6.09
CA PHE A 162 8.19 18.50 -5.63
C PHE A 162 8.61 17.17 -6.31
N THR A 163 8.93 17.22 -7.61
CA THR A 163 9.36 16.03 -8.36
C THR A 163 10.75 15.54 -7.92
N ARG A 164 11.70 16.44 -7.65
CA ARG A 164 13.04 16.08 -7.15
C ARG A 164 12.95 15.48 -5.74
N VAL A 165 12.17 16.08 -4.85
CA VAL A 165 11.98 15.55 -3.49
C VAL A 165 11.24 14.20 -3.50
N LEU A 166 10.22 14.04 -4.35
CA LEU A 166 9.52 12.77 -4.55
C LEU A 166 10.48 11.66 -5.02
N LEU A 167 11.31 11.93 -6.03
CA LEU A 167 12.29 10.97 -6.56
C LEU A 167 13.32 10.56 -5.50
N ASN A 168 13.89 11.54 -4.79
CA ASN A 168 14.82 11.27 -3.69
C ASN A 168 14.16 10.42 -2.60
N ASN A 169 12.87 10.63 -2.29
CA ASN A 169 12.16 9.82 -1.32
C ASN A 169 11.86 8.40 -1.83
N CYS A 170 11.50 8.23 -3.11
CA CYS A 170 11.39 6.91 -3.73
C CYS A 170 12.71 6.13 -3.66
N GLN A 171 13.84 6.79 -3.93
CA GLN A 171 15.16 6.18 -3.85
C GLN A 171 15.50 5.79 -2.41
N ASN A 172 15.31 6.69 -1.44
CA ASN A 172 15.54 6.38 -0.02
C ASN A 172 14.67 5.21 0.48
N GLU A 173 13.37 5.20 0.17
CA GLU A 173 12.45 4.12 0.60
C GLU A 173 12.73 2.79 -0.13
N PHE A 174 13.39 2.81 -1.30
CA PHE A 174 13.87 1.63 -2.00
C PHE A 174 15.20 1.10 -1.41
N GLU A 175 16.17 1.97 -1.18
CA GLU A 175 17.49 1.62 -0.62
C GLU A 175 17.42 1.17 0.85
N ASN A 176 16.41 1.64 1.61
CA ASN A 176 16.15 1.20 2.99
C ASN A 176 15.22 -0.03 3.09
N MET A 177 14.87 -0.69 1.98
CA MET A 177 14.11 -1.95 2.07
C MET A 177 14.93 -3.06 2.72
N PRO A 178 14.31 -4.00 3.46
CA PRO A 178 15.03 -5.14 4.03
C PRO A 178 15.70 -5.95 2.91
N SER A 179 17.01 -6.13 3.00
CA SER A 179 17.75 -7.02 2.09
C SER A 179 17.51 -8.50 2.39
N THR A 180 17.03 -8.84 3.58
CA THR A 180 16.65 -10.21 3.97
C THR A 180 15.35 -10.21 4.79
N PHE A 181 14.67 -11.35 4.82
CA PHE A 181 13.48 -11.61 5.65
C PHE A 181 13.77 -12.57 6.82
N GLU A 182 15.03 -12.71 7.18
CA GLU A 182 15.45 -13.43 8.38
C GLU A 182 15.44 -12.47 9.57
N ALA A 183 15.00 -12.95 10.74
CA ALA A 183 15.07 -12.16 11.97
C ALA A 183 16.52 -11.96 12.39
N THR A 184 16.93 -10.69 12.52
CA THR A 184 18.22 -10.32 13.10
C THR A 184 18.26 -10.64 14.60
N ASP A 185 19.44 -10.65 15.20
CA ASP A 185 19.58 -10.93 16.64
C ASP A 185 18.91 -9.85 17.50
N GLU A 186 18.95 -8.58 17.08
CA GLU A 186 18.22 -7.48 17.74
C GLU A 186 16.70 -7.69 17.70
N GLU A 187 16.18 -8.27 16.62
CA GLU A 187 14.76 -8.53 16.45
C GLU A 187 14.30 -9.73 17.26
N ARG A 188 15.13 -10.76 17.39
CA ARG A 188 14.91 -11.90 18.30
C ARG A 188 14.93 -11.46 19.78
N ILE A 189 15.77 -10.48 20.12
CA ILE A 189 15.81 -9.88 21.46
C ILE A 189 14.57 -9.00 21.70
N LYS A 190 14.16 -8.20 20.72
CA LYS A 190 13.02 -7.28 20.81
C LYS A 190 11.66 -8.01 20.82
N PHE A 191 11.55 -9.11 20.08
CA PHE A 191 10.36 -9.96 19.98
C PHE A 191 10.73 -11.39 20.39
N PRO A 192 10.87 -11.67 21.70
CA PRO A 192 11.25 -13.00 22.20
C PRO A 192 10.13 -14.05 22.00
N ASN A 193 8.90 -13.62 21.74
CA ASN A 193 7.81 -14.48 21.32
C ASN A 193 7.90 -14.74 19.81
N VAL A 194 7.89 -16.01 19.42
CA VAL A 194 7.96 -16.46 18.02
C VAL A 194 6.77 -15.94 17.20
N GLU A 195 5.57 -15.84 17.78
CA GLU A 195 4.38 -15.34 17.07
C GLU A 195 4.50 -13.84 16.74
N ASP A 196 4.94 -13.02 17.70
CA ASP A 196 5.16 -11.59 17.51
C ASP A 196 6.28 -11.32 16.49
N LEU A 197 7.36 -12.12 16.55
CA LEU A 197 8.46 -12.04 15.58
C LEU A 197 8.01 -12.40 14.16
N GLN A 198 7.21 -13.47 14.00
CA GLN A 198 6.63 -13.83 12.69
C GLN A 198 5.67 -12.76 12.17
N LEU A 199 4.88 -12.13 13.05
CA LEU A 199 3.97 -11.04 12.68
C LEU A 199 4.74 -9.82 12.15
N GLU A 200 5.84 -9.43 12.79
CA GLU A 200 6.66 -8.30 12.35
C GLU A 200 7.48 -8.61 11.08
N LEU A 201 8.03 -9.83 10.93
CA LEU A 201 8.65 -10.26 9.66
C LEU A 201 7.64 -10.24 8.50
N LYS A 202 6.41 -10.72 8.72
CA LYS A 202 5.32 -10.63 7.74
C LYS A 202 5.00 -9.17 7.41
N ARG A 203 4.85 -8.32 8.43
CA ARG A 203 4.55 -6.90 8.26
C ARG A 203 5.60 -6.18 7.42
N LYS A 204 6.90 -6.44 7.65
CA LYS A 204 7.99 -5.93 6.80
C LYS A 204 7.83 -6.34 5.34
N LYS A 205 7.52 -7.63 5.10
CA LYS A 205 7.32 -8.14 3.74
C LYS A 205 6.11 -7.47 3.06
N ASP A 206 5.02 -7.32 3.79
CA ASP A 206 3.81 -6.65 3.30
C ASP A 206 4.09 -5.17 2.97
N MET A 207 4.88 -4.46 3.78
CA MET A 207 5.33 -3.08 3.50
C MET A 207 6.22 -2.99 2.26
N MET A 208 7.15 -3.93 2.06
CA MET A 208 8.00 -3.99 0.87
C MET A 208 7.17 -4.20 -0.41
N LEU A 209 6.19 -5.12 -0.38
CA LEU A 209 5.27 -5.34 -1.50
C LEU A 209 4.35 -4.14 -1.75
N ALA A 210 3.91 -3.44 -0.70
CA ALA A 210 3.19 -2.17 -0.85
C ALA A 210 4.07 -1.08 -1.49
N ASN A 211 5.37 -1.04 -1.19
CA ASN A 211 6.30 -0.08 -1.82
C ASN A 211 6.39 -0.31 -3.33
N MET A 212 6.50 -1.56 -3.77
CA MET A 212 6.45 -1.92 -5.20
C MET A 212 5.14 -1.47 -5.86
N LYS A 213 3.99 -1.76 -5.23
CA LYS A 213 2.68 -1.32 -5.75
C LYS A 213 2.59 0.20 -5.83
N PHE A 214 3.06 0.91 -4.81
CA PHE A 214 3.02 2.37 -4.77
C PHE A 214 3.93 3.01 -5.82
N ILE A 215 5.18 2.54 -5.96
CA ILE A 215 6.09 2.94 -7.04
C ILE A 215 5.44 2.72 -8.42
N GLY A 216 4.80 1.57 -8.64
CA GLY A 216 4.05 1.30 -9.87
C GLY A 216 2.91 2.30 -10.12
N HIS A 217 2.13 2.63 -9.09
CA HIS A 217 1.06 3.62 -9.19
C HIS A 217 1.53 5.07 -9.40
N LEU A 218 2.72 5.43 -8.91
CA LEU A 218 3.37 6.71 -9.22
C LEU A 218 3.82 6.76 -10.68
N PHE A 219 4.38 5.67 -11.21
CA PHE A 219 4.76 5.55 -12.62
C PHE A 219 3.55 5.68 -13.57
N LEU A 220 2.43 5.00 -13.28
CA LEU A 220 1.19 5.10 -14.07
C LEU A 220 0.62 6.53 -14.17
N ARG A 221 1.01 7.42 -13.25
CA ARG A 221 0.62 8.84 -13.21
C ARG A 221 1.70 9.78 -13.75
N GLN A 222 2.71 9.23 -14.44
CA GLN A 222 3.84 9.97 -15.01
C GLN A 222 4.62 10.79 -13.97
N LEU A 223 4.63 10.33 -12.70
CA LEU A 223 5.42 10.93 -11.63
C LEU A 223 6.85 10.38 -11.60
N LEU A 224 7.04 9.16 -12.13
CA LEU A 224 8.33 8.50 -12.32
C LEU A 224 8.58 8.27 -13.81
N ALA A 225 9.82 8.42 -14.25
CA ALA A 225 10.23 8.11 -15.63
C ALA A 225 10.52 6.60 -15.79
N VAL A 226 10.36 6.06 -17.00
CA VAL A 226 10.65 4.64 -17.33
C VAL A 226 12.06 4.23 -16.89
N LYS A 227 13.05 5.13 -16.97
CA LYS A 227 14.43 4.89 -16.51
C LYS A 227 14.53 4.56 -15.02
N VAL A 228 13.69 5.17 -14.17
CA VAL A 228 13.65 4.91 -12.72
C VAL A 228 13.12 3.50 -12.47
N ILE A 229 12.06 3.10 -13.18
CA ILE A 229 11.51 1.74 -13.13
C ILE A 229 12.54 0.72 -13.66
N GLY A 230 13.24 1.03 -14.74
CA GLY A 230 14.33 0.20 -15.26
C GLY A 230 15.44 -0.03 -14.23
N GLN A 231 15.85 1.01 -13.50
CA GLN A 231 16.82 0.90 -12.42
C GLN A 231 16.31 0.04 -11.26
N VAL A 232 15.10 0.30 -10.77
CA VAL A 232 14.45 -0.49 -9.69
C VAL A 232 14.38 -1.97 -10.05
N VAL A 233 13.91 -2.29 -11.27
CA VAL A 233 13.82 -3.68 -11.74
C VAL A 233 15.21 -4.30 -11.89
N HIS A 234 16.20 -3.57 -12.41
CA HIS A 234 17.59 -4.05 -12.52
C HIS A 234 18.22 -4.36 -11.15
N ASP A 235 18.05 -3.49 -10.16
CA ASP A 235 18.64 -3.67 -8.83
C ASP A 235 17.96 -4.78 -8.03
N LEU A 236 16.63 -4.94 -8.14
CA LEU A 236 15.92 -6.10 -7.55
C LEU A 236 16.28 -7.43 -8.24
N ILE A 237 16.48 -7.40 -9.56
CA ILE A 237 16.95 -8.55 -10.32
C ILE A 237 18.39 -8.92 -9.94
N GLY A 238 19.22 -7.96 -9.52
CA GLY A 238 20.51 -8.26 -8.91
C GLY A 238 21.49 -9.01 -9.82
N ILE A 239 21.38 -8.89 -11.15
CA ILE A 239 22.40 -9.39 -12.10
C ILE A 239 23.61 -8.44 -12.04
N LYS A 240 24.32 -8.51 -10.91
CA LYS A 240 25.66 -7.98 -10.73
C LYS A 240 26.59 -9.18 -10.89
N ASP A 241 27.39 -9.15 -11.95
CA ASP A 241 28.46 -10.12 -12.22
C ASP A 241 28.05 -11.60 -12.47
N GLY A 242 26.87 -11.82 -13.07
CA GLY A 242 26.55 -13.00 -13.89
C GLY A 242 26.43 -14.38 -13.21
N ASN A 243 26.74 -14.49 -11.92
CA ASN A 243 26.80 -15.78 -11.20
C ASN A 243 25.91 -15.86 -9.94
N SER A 244 25.37 -14.75 -9.43
CA SER A 244 24.44 -14.76 -8.28
C SER A 244 22.99 -14.96 -8.74
N VAL A 245 22.34 -16.00 -8.22
CA VAL A 245 20.89 -16.15 -8.35
C VAL A 245 20.21 -15.06 -7.50
N PRO A 246 19.22 -14.32 -8.02
CA PRO A 246 18.51 -13.29 -7.27
C PRO A 246 17.74 -13.89 -6.08
N GLU A 247 17.49 -13.12 -5.03
CA GLU A 247 16.67 -13.60 -3.92
C GLU A 247 15.19 -13.73 -4.30
N GLU A 248 14.54 -14.82 -3.86
CA GLU A 248 13.14 -15.11 -4.21
C GLU A 248 12.17 -13.99 -3.84
N HIS A 249 12.43 -13.28 -2.75
CA HIS A 249 11.61 -12.18 -2.28
C HIS A 249 11.74 -10.93 -3.17
N MET A 250 12.93 -10.70 -3.77
CA MET A 250 13.15 -9.61 -4.73
C MET A 250 12.45 -9.91 -6.06
N ILE A 251 12.47 -11.17 -6.51
CA ILE A 251 11.71 -11.58 -7.70
C ILE A 251 10.20 -11.45 -7.48
N GLU A 252 9.69 -11.76 -6.29
CA GLU A 252 8.28 -11.51 -5.93
C GLU A 252 7.93 -10.01 -6.01
N CYS A 253 8.81 -9.12 -5.56
CA CYS A 253 8.68 -7.68 -5.72
C CYS A 253 8.65 -7.24 -7.20
N VAL A 254 9.55 -7.76 -8.03
CA VAL A 254 9.58 -7.46 -9.48
C VAL A 254 8.31 -7.94 -10.14
N CYS A 255 7.86 -9.18 -9.87
CA CYS A 255 6.60 -9.68 -10.40
C CYS A 255 5.43 -8.78 -10.03
N GLN A 256 5.34 -8.36 -8.75
CA GLN A 256 4.26 -7.51 -8.26
C GLN A 256 4.27 -6.10 -8.88
N LEU A 257 5.45 -5.53 -9.14
CA LEU A 257 5.61 -4.24 -9.83
C LEU A 257 5.20 -4.37 -11.29
N LEU A 258 5.75 -5.35 -12.02
CA LEU A 258 5.53 -5.56 -13.44
C LEU A 258 4.07 -5.97 -13.76
N GLU A 259 3.41 -6.70 -12.87
CA GLU A 259 1.96 -6.98 -12.98
C GLU A 259 1.15 -5.68 -13.03
N ALA A 260 1.48 -4.69 -12.20
CA ALA A 260 0.75 -3.43 -12.11
C ALA A 260 0.99 -2.49 -13.30
N ILE A 261 2.19 -2.48 -13.88
CA ILE A 261 2.62 -1.47 -14.88
C ILE A 261 2.95 -2.03 -16.27
N GLY A 262 2.97 -3.35 -16.44
CA GLY A 262 3.52 -4.00 -17.63
C GLY A 262 2.82 -3.63 -18.94
N HIS A 263 1.51 -3.41 -18.93
CA HIS A 263 0.78 -2.87 -20.10
C HIS A 263 1.35 -1.53 -20.57
N THR A 264 1.62 -0.61 -19.63
CA THR A 264 2.18 0.73 -19.92
C THR A 264 3.67 0.67 -20.27
N LEU A 265 4.39 -0.37 -19.83
CA LEU A 265 5.77 -0.61 -20.26
C LEU A 265 5.82 -1.13 -21.71
N ASP A 266 4.97 -2.08 -22.09
CA ASP A 266 4.93 -2.64 -23.45
C ASP A 266 4.47 -1.62 -24.52
N GLU A 267 3.86 -0.50 -24.13
CA GLU A 267 3.53 0.62 -25.03
C GLU A 267 4.78 1.40 -25.51
N ASN A 268 5.95 1.18 -24.91
CA ASN A 268 7.18 1.90 -25.20
C ASN A 268 8.36 0.94 -25.37
N THR A 269 9.14 1.08 -26.44
CA THR A 269 10.33 0.25 -26.75
C THR A 269 11.29 0.09 -25.56
N HIS A 270 11.44 1.10 -24.70
CA HIS A 270 12.32 0.99 -23.52
C HIS A 270 11.72 0.10 -22.42
N GLY A 271 10.39 0.12 -22.24
CA GLY A 271 9.68 -0.77 -21.31
C GLY A 271 9.53 -2.18 -21.87
N GLU A 272 9.28 -2.33 -23.17
CA GLU A 272 9.30 -3.62 -23.87
C GLU A 272 10.65 -4.33 -23.68
N ASN A 273 11.77 -3.60 -23.87
CA ASN A 273 13.12 -4.12 -23.62
C ASN A 273 13.34 -4.53 -22.17
N LEU A 274 12.80 -3.78 -21.19
CA LEU A 274 12.87 -4.15 -19.77
C LEU A 274 12.12 -5.46 -19.48
N MET A 275 10.92 -5.61 -20.04
CA MET A 275 10.14 -6.85 -19.94
C MET A 275 10.83 -8.04 -20.63
N ASN A 276 11.52 -7.80 -21.75
CA ASN A 276 12.31 -8.81 -22.44
C ASN A 276 13.53 -9.25 -21.61
N SER A 277 14.21 -8.33 -20.91
CA SER A 277 15.27 -8.66 -19.96
C SER A 277 14.77 -9.49 -18.78
N PHE A 278 13.58 -9.18 -18.24
CA PHE A 278 12.95 -10.03 -17.21
C PHE A 278 12.60 -11.42 -17.74
N GLN A 279 12.12 -11.53 -18.98
CA GLN A 279 11.88 -12.84 -19.61
C GLN A 279 13.18 -13.62 -19.83
N ALA A 280 14.31 -12.97 -20.10
CA ALA A 280 15.62 -13.63 -20.20
C ALA A 280 16.12 -14.18 -18.85
N LEU A 281 15.70 -13.63 -17.72
CA LEU A 281 15.97 -14.19 -16.39
C LEU A 281 15.26 -15.53 -16.18
N GLN A 282 14.06 -15.69 -16.74
CA GLN A 282 13.34 -16.97 -16.73
C GLN A 282 14.18 -18.08 -17.39
N SER A 283 14.79 -17.83 -18.55
CA SER A 283 15.56 -18.86 -19.25
C SER A 283 16.88 -19.23 -18.55
N GLN A 284 17.39 -18.36 -17.67
CA GLN A 284 18.69 -18.55 -16.99
C GLN A 284 18.53 -19.15 -15.58
N CYS A 285 17.55 -18.69 -14.79
CA CYS A 285 17.50 -18.97 -13.35
C CYS A 285 16.25 -19.71 -12.87
N LEU A 286 15.26 -20.01 -13.72
CA LEU A 286 13.98 -20.61 -13.29
C LEU A 286 14.14 -21.94 -12.52
N SER A 287 15.16 -22.73 -12.83
CA SER A 287 15.44 -24.00 -12.14
C SER A 287 15.99 -23.83 -10.72
N ALA A 288 16.49 -22.66 -10.35
CA ALA A 288 17.02 -22.35 -9.01
C ALA A 288 15.94 -21.93 -8.01
N PHE A 289 14.85 -21.29 -8.47
CA PHE A 289 13.78 -20.79 -7.60
C PHE A 289 12.81 -21.88 -7.11
N SER A 290 12.11 -21.64 -6.01
CA SER A 290 10.99 -22.45 -5.53
C SER A 290 9.83 -22.47 -6.53
N LYS A 291 9.00 -23.52 -6.49
CA LYS A 291 7.82 -23.67 -7.37
C LYS A 291 6.90 -22.44 -7.34
N ARG A 292 6.75 -21.81 -6.17
CA ARG A 292 5.90 -20.62 -5.98
C ARG A 292 6.38 -19.43 -6.83
N ILE A 293 7.69 -19.19 -6.84
CA ILE A 293 8.29 -18.10 -7.64
C ILE A 293 8.27 -18.46 -9.14
N ARG A 294 8.48 -19.72 -9.51
CA ARG A 294 8.33 -20.16 -10.91
C ARG A 294 6.93 -19.87 -11.45
N PHE A 295 5.89 -20.27 -10.71
CA PHE A 295 4.50 -19.96 -11.07
C PHE A 295 4.25 -18.46 -11.13
N ALA A 296 4.76 -17.64 -10.19
CA ALA A 296 4.60 -16.19 -10.24
C ALA A 296 5.25 -15.54 -11.50
N ILE A 297 6.40 -16.05 -11.95
CA ILE A 297 7.05 -15.61 -13.21
C ILE A 297 6.22 -16.07 -14.41
N GLU A 298 5.78 -17.33 -14.43
CA GLU A 298 4.97 -17.91 -15.50
C GLU A 298 3.62 -17.20 -15.66
N ASP A 299 2.89 -16.95 -14.56
CA ASP A 299 1.62 -16.21 -14.53
C ASP A 299 1.76 -14.79 -15.10
N LEU A 300 2.86 -14.08 -14.77
CA LEU A 300 3.15 -12.74 -15.29
C LEU A 300 3.46 -12.78 -16.80
N LEU A 301 4.24 -13.75 -17.26
CA LEU A 301 4.58 -13.88 -18.67
C LEU A 301 3.37 -14.34 -19.51
N ASP A 302 2.50 -15.18 -18.95
CA ASP A 302 1.24 -15.56 -19.59
C ASP A 302 0.22 -14.40 -19.57
N LEU A 303 0.21 -13.56 -18.53
CA LEU A 303 -0.54 -12.30 -18.54
C LEU A 303 -0.06 -11.37 -19.68
N ARG A 304 1.25 -11.24 -19.88
CA ARG A 304 1.85 -10.49 -21.00
C ARG A 304 1.47 -11.08 -22.36
N LYS A 305 1.60 -12.40 -22.56
CA LYS A 305 1.18 -13.09 -23.80
C LYS A 305 -0.30 -12.86 -24.12
N ASN A 306 -1.15 -12.84 -23.10
CA ASN A 306 -2.58 -12.52 -23.20
C ASN A 306 -2.87 -11.00 -23.24
N LYS A 307 -1.89 -10.18 -23.64
CA LYS A 307 -1.99 -8.73 -23.81
C LYS A 307 -2.61 -8.02 -22.59
N TRP A 308 -2.23 -8.46 -21.39
CA TRP A 308 -2.64 -7.87 -20.11
C TRP A 308 -4.16 -7.83 -19.88
N GLN A 309 -4.95 -8.66 -20.58
CA GLN A 309 -6.43 -8.53 -20.62
C GLN A 309 -7.13 -8.60 -19.26
N LYS A 310 -6.58 -9.30 -18.26
CA LYS A 310 -7.14 -9.30 -16.89
C LYS A 310 -7.11 -7.90 -16.23
N MET A 311 -6.09 -7.09 -16.52
CA MET A 311 -5.89 -5.78 -15.89
C MET A 311 -6.88 -4.72 -16.38
N LEU A 312 -7.30 -4.79 -17.66
CA LEU A 312 -8.25 -3.84 -18.25
C LEU A 312 -9.60 -3.80 -17.49
N ALA A 313 -10.05 -4.93 -16.93
CA ALA A 313 -11.32 -4.99 -16.19
C ALA A 313 -11.31 -4.25 -14.83
N CYS A 314 -10.13 -4.05 -14.24
CA CYS A 314 -9.94 -3.38 -12.95
C CYS A 314 -9.47 -1.92 -13.15
N THR A 315 -8.47 -1.71 -14.01
CA THR A 315 -7.83 -0.39 -14.21
C THR A 315 -8.70 0.58 -15.03
N SER A 316 -9.39 0.11 -16.07
CA SER A 316 -10.20 1.00 -16.94
C SER A 316 -11.37 1.67 -16.21
N ARG A 317 -11.84 1.11 -15.08
CA ARG A 317 -12.92 1.70 -14.28
C ARG A 317 -12.51 2.93 -13.47
N ARG A 318 -11.21 3.26 -13.39
CA ARG A 318 -10.70 4.43 -12.65
C ARG A 318 -9.95 5.44 -13.50
N ILE A 319 -9.16 5.01 -14.50
CA ILE A 319 -8.47 5.95 -15.40
C ILE A 319 -9.45 6.78 -16.26
N LEU A 320 -10.63 6.24 -16.57
CA LEU A 320 -11.65 6.94 -17.38
C LEU A 320 -12.43 8.04 -16.63
N VAL A 321 -12.13 8.32 -15.36
CA VAL A 321 -12.75 9.43 -14.59
C VAL A 321 -11.86 10.70 -14.59
N ALA A 322 -10.67 10.63 -15.21
CA ALA A 322 -9.67 11.71 -15.23
C ALA A 322 -9.38 12.25 -16.66
N LYS A 323 -10.41 12.35 -17.50
CA LYS A 323 -10.38 13.00 -18.82
C LYS A 323 -11.50 14.03 -18.95
#